data_AF-A0A9P6YZ78-F1
#
_entry.id   AF-A0A9P6YZ78-F1
#
_cell.length_a   1.000
_cell.length_b   1.000
_cell.length_c   1.000
_cell.angle_alpha   90.00
_cell.angle_beta   90.00
_cell.angle_gamma   90.00
#
_symmetry.space_group_name_H-M   'P 1'
#
loop_
_entity.id
_entity.type
_entity.pdbx_description
1 polymer ?
#
loop_
_entity_poly.entity_id
_entity_poly.type
_entity_poly.pdbx_seq_one_letter_code
_entity_poly.pdbx_strand_id
1 'polypeptide(L)'
;MKAVVQRVAKASVTVDNRVVGSIQKGLCILLGIGTDDTEKDVDYMVNKILNIRVFDDNGTMWKKGVKDSGLELLCVSQFTLQGSTVKGNKPDFHKAMKTESAKMMYQQFMDKLGKAYDPSKIQDGEFGAMMMVDISNDGPVTLQLDSRKFTYDSNLILLCYGLCTNYASEASIQKSVAQGICAAVPSSSSKLLAPSSTSKVNVASITASSPSNSATTSLSHVKQNNELSSANRLYPAGALVIICIIIDLFQL
;
A
#
# COMPACT_ATOMS: atom_id res chain seq x y z
N MET A 1 6.71 -1.66 4.82
CA MET A 1 7.90 -0.89 5.20
C MET A 1 7.98 0.31 4.29
N LYS A 2 8.24 1.50 4.83
CA LYS A 2 8.32 2.73 4.05
C LYS A 2 9.73 3.29 4.10
N ALA A 3 10.17 3.91 3.01
CA ALA A 3 11.42 4.66 2.98
C ALA A 3 11.24 5.97 2.21
N VAL A 4 11.89 7.02 2.69
CA VAL A 4 12.17 8.22 1.89
C VAL A 4 13.64 8.16 1.51
N VAL A 5 13.90 8.00 0.21
CA VAL A 5 15.23 7.86 -0.36
C VAL A 5 15.58 9.16 -1.06
N GLN A 6 16.71 9.76 -0.68
CA GLN A 6 17.16 11.03 -1.21
C GLN A 6 18.55 10.87 -1.82
N ARG A 7 18.73 11.38 -3.03
CA ARG A 7 20.05 11.49 -3.64
C ARG A 7 20.79 12.63 -2.99
N VAL A 8 22.01 12.38 -2.52
CA VAL A 8 22.78 13.39 -1.78
C VAL A 8 24.18 13.56 -2.34
N ALA A 9 24.66 14.80 -2.32
CA ALA A 9 26.06 15.12 -2.53
C ALA A 9 26.90 14.78 -1.30
N LYS A 10 26.30 14.92 -0.12
CA LYS A 10 26.82 14.51 1.19
C LYS A 10 25.67 14.48 2.21
N ALA A 11 25.80 13.66 3.25
CA ALA A 11 24.88 13.65 4.38
C ALA A 11 25.59 13.21 5.67
N SER A 12 25.11 13.68 6.82
CA SER A 12 25.67 13.29 8.11
C SER A 12 24.62 13.25 9.21
N VAL A 13 24.87 12.45 10.23
CA VAL A 13 24.06 12.36 11.45
C VAL A 13 24.91 12.78 12.64
N THR A 14 24.36 13.68 13.45
CA THR A 14 24.96 14.17 14.69
C THR A 14 24.05 13.85 15.87
N VAL A 15 24.63 13.31 16.94
CA VAL A 15 23.99 13.03 18.23
C VAL A 15 24.86 13.68 19.31
N ASP A 16 24.26 14.48 20.20
CA ASP A 16 24.98 15.19 21.27
C ASP A 16 26.25 15.92 20.78
N ASN A 17 26.14 16.64 19.65
CA ASN A 17 27.23 17.36 18.96
C ASN A 17 28.38 16.47 18.44
N ARG A 18 28.22 15.15 18.41
CA ARG A 18 29.16 14.20 17.81
C ARG A 18 28.60 13.61 16.52
N VAL A 19 29.41 13.63 15.46
CA VAL A 19 29.06 12.93 14.21
C VAL A 19 29.15 11.42 14.45
N VAL A 20 28.02 10.72 14.29
CA VAL A 20 27.92 9.25 14.44
C VAL A 20 27.99 8.51 13.11
N GLY A 21 27.64 9.19 12.01
CA GLY A 21 27.71 8.66 10.66
C GLY A 21 27.77 9.78 9.64
N SER A 22 28.55 9.60 8.58
CA SER A 22 28.66 10.57 7.49
C SER A 22 29.02 9.92 6.18
N ILE A 23 28.40 10.39 5.09
CA ILE A 23 28.66 9.95 3.73
C ILE A 23 28.95 11.15 2.83
N GLN A 24 29.71 10.90 1.77
CA GLN A 24 29.84 11.79 0.63
C GLN A 24 28.68 11.50 -0.35
N LYS A 25 28.98 11.41 -1.65
CA LYS A 25 27.95 11.20 -2.67
C LYS A 25 27.29 9.83 -2.50
N GLY A 26 25.96 9.82 -2.50
CA GLY A 26 25.23 8.60 -2.18
C GLY A 26 23.73 8.78 -2.00
N LEU A 27 23.14 7.95 -1.16
CA LEU A 27 21.73 8.03 -0.76
C LEU A 27 21.60 8.21 0.75
N CYS A 28 20.77 9.17 1.16
CA CYS A 28 20.25 9.26 2.51
C CYS A 28 18.87 8.60 2.56
N ILE A 29 18.68 7.65 3.47
CA ILE A 29 17.51 6.81 3.58
C ILE A 29 16.88 7.01 4.95
N LEU A 30 15.69 7.59 4.98
CA LEU A 30 14.84 7.62 6.16
C LEU A 30 13.93 6.39 6.13
N LEU A 31 14.08 5.45 7.06
CA LEU A 31 13.39 4.16 7.05
C LEU A 31 12.32 4.08 8.14
N GLY A 32 11.07 3.89 7.75
CA GLY A 32 9.93 3.73 8.64
C GLY A 32 9.39 2.31 8.67
N ILE A 33 9.44 1.69 9.84
CA ILE A 33 8.98 0.31 10.07
C ILE A 33 7.57 0.31 10.66
N GLY A 34 6.65 -0.37 9.99
CA GLY A 34 5.25 -0.50 10.38
C GLY A 34 4.96 -1.79 11.17
N THR A 35 3.89 -1.80 11.95
CA THR A 35 3.50 -2.94 12.82
C THR A 35 3.30 -4.26 12.09
N ASP A 36 2.93 -4.19 10.82
CA ASP A 36 2.61 -5.31 9.93
C ASP A 36 3.74 -5.63 8.95
N ASP A 37 4.92 -5.02 9.12
CA ASP A 37 6.10 -5.36 8.33
C ASP A 37 6.64 -6.73 8.72
N THR A 38 7.14 -7.43 7.72
CA THR A 38 7.70 -8.78 7.82
C THR A 38 9.10 -8.81 7.25
N GLU A 39 9.78 -9.95 7.40
CA GLU A 39 11.10 -10.16 6.79
C GLU A 39 11.09 -9.97 5.25
N LYS A 40 9.98 -10.32 4.58
CA LYS A 40 9.82 -10.11 3.13
C LYS A 40 9.86 -8.63 2.76
N ASP A 41 9.33 -7.76 3.62
CA ASP A 41 9.36 -6.32 3.41
C ASP A 41 10.78 -5.77 3.51
N VAL A 42 11.58 -6.32 4.43
CA VAL A 42 13.01 -6.00 4.56
C VAL A 42 13.75 -6.40 3.28
N ASP A 43 13.56 -7.64 2.80
CA ASP A 43 14.20 -8.14 1.58
C ASP A 43 13.84 -7.29 0.36
N TYR A 44 12.55 -6.96 0.22
CA TYR A 44 12.08 -6.07 -0.84
C TYR A 44 12.77 -4.71 -0.76
N MET A 45 12.81 -4.10 0.43
CA MET A 45 13.33 -2.75 0.60
C MET A 45 14.82 -2.67 0.30
N VAL A 46 15.62 -3.63 0.81
CA VAL A 46 17.06 -3.74 0.53
C VAL A 46 17.28 -3.86 -0.98
N ASN A 47 16.58 -4.80 -1.63
CA ASN A 47 16.72 -5.01 -3.07
C ASN A 47 16.31 -3.76 -3.88
N LYS A 48 15.22 -3.09 -3.48
CA LYS A 48 14.72 -1.90 -4.17
C LYS A 48 15.69 -0.73 -4.04
N ILE A 49 16.23 -0.47 -2.84
CA ILE A 49 17.18 0.62 -2.58
C ILE A 49 18.47 0.43 -3.37
N LEU A 50 19.04 -0.79 -3.39
CA LEU A 50 20.31 -1.02 -4.07
C LEU A 50 20.21 -0.88 -5.60
N ASN A 51 19.05 -1.21 -6.17
CA ASN A 51 18.85 -1.25 -7.63
C ASN A 51 18.09 -0.05 -8.19
N ILE A 52 17.60 0.87 -7.36
CA ILE A 52 16.87 2.03 -7.86
C ILE A 52 17.81 2.94 -8.64
N ARG A 53 17.48 3.17 -9.91
CA ARG A 53 18.32 3.94 -10.82
C ARG A 53 18.05 5.42 -10.62
N VAL A 54 18.90 6.08 -9.84
CA VAL A 54 18.79 7.52 -9.50
C VAL A 54 20.04 8.31 -9.85
N PHE A 55 21.10 7.62 -10.29
CA PHE A 55 22.33 8.23 -10.74
C PHE A 55 22.41 8.22 -12.27
N ASP A 56 23.09 9.25 -12.78
CA ASP A 56 23.30 9.43 -14.20
C ASP A 56 24.47 8.57 -14.67
N ASP A 57 24.46 8.19 -15.94
CA ASP A 57 25.55 7.48 -16.58
C ASP A 57 25.87 8.12 -17.93
N ASN A 58 27.11 8.59 -18.10
CA ASN A 58 27.60 9.21 -19.33
C ASN A 58 26.64 10.28 -19.91
N GLY A 59 26.08 11.12 -19.05
CA GLY A 59 25.15 12.19 -19.44
C GLY A 59 23.69 11.75 -19.62
N THR A 60 23.37 10.46 -19.45
CA THR A 60 22.00 9.98 -19.47
C THR A 60 21.45 9.81 -18.05
N MET A 61 20.35 10.49 -17.75
CA MET A 61 19.72 10.43 -16.43
C MET A 61 19.08 9.06 -16.13
N TRP A 62 19.00 8.70 -14.84
CA TRP A 62 18.25 7.51 -14.34
C TRP A 62 18.79 6.16 -14.84
N LYS A 63 20.11 5.98 -14.88
CA LYS A 63 20.73 4.77 -15.45
C LYS A 63 21.37 3.85 -14.43
N LYS A 64 21.97 4.39 -13.36
CA LYS A 64 22.73 3.61 -12.39
C LYS A 64 22.09 3.60 -11.01
N GLY A 65 22.15 2.42 -10.37
CA GLY A 65 21.89 2.29 -8.94
C GLY A 65 23.07 2.76 -8.09
N VAL A 66 22.88 2.80 -6.78
CA VAL A 66 23.94 3.11 -5.82
C VAL A 66 25.07 2.08 -5.90
N LYS A 67 24.71 0.79 -6.06
CA LYS A 67 25.64 -0.33 -6.17
C LYS A 67 26.49 -0.23 -7.43
N ASP A 68 25.85 0.06 -8.58
CA ASP A 68 26.53 0.24 -9.87
C ASP A 68 27.52 1.41 -9.87
N SER A 69 27.27 2.40 -9.01
CA SER A 69 28.08 3.62 -8.91
C SER A 69 29.16 3.54 -7.82
N GLY A 70 29.17 2.48 -7.00
CA GLY A 70 30.10 2.35 -5.87
C GLY A 70 29.92 3.42 -4.79
N LEU A 71 28.70 3.95 -4.65
CA LEU A 71 28.39 5.10 -3.79
C LEU A 71 27.90 4.69 -2.40
N GLU A 72 27.79 5.67 -1.51
CA GLU A 72 27.57 5.44 -0.09
C GLU A 72 26.08 5.50 0.29
N LEU A 73 25.76 4.88 1.43
CA LEU A 73 24.42 4.82 1.99
C LEU A 73 24.44 5.31 3.43
N LEU A 74 23.55 6.23 3.76
CA LEU A 74 23.29 6.64 5.14
C LEU A 74 21.87 6.25 5.50
N CYS A 75 21.72 5.32 6.44
CA CYS A 75 20.42 4.83 6.90
C CYS A 75 20.08 5.46 8.25
N VAL A 76 18.85 5.97 8.37
CA VAL A 76 18.35 6.57 9.61
C VAL A 76 16.95 6.05 9.90
N SER A 77 16.73 5.54 11.11
CA SER A 77 15.40 5.12 11.56
C SER A 77 14.44 6.32 11.66
N GLN A 78 13.29 6.25 10.99
CA GLN A 78 12.30 7.33 10.92
C GLN A 78 10.87 6.78 11.08
N PHE A 79 10.45 6.53 12.33
CA PHE A 79 9.11 6.00 12.63
C PHE A 79 7.97 6.92 12.16
N THR A 80 8.22 8.23 12.05
CA THR A 80 7.20 9.21 11.67
C THR A 80 6.68 9.03 10.25
N LEU A 81 7.38 8.28 9.38
CA LEU A 81 6.86 7.88 8.06
C LEU A 81 5.61 6.99 8.15
N GLN A 82 5.35 6.39 9.32
CA GLN A 82 4.12 5.67 9.62
C GLN A 82 3.03 6.55 10.26
N GLY A 83 3.26 7.86 10.35
CA GLY A 83 2.29 8.84 10.82
C GLY A 83 1.09 8.98 9.88
N SER A 84 -0.11 9.02 10.45
CA SER A 84 -1.36 9.37 9.77
C SER A 84 -1.82 10.74 10.21
N THR A 85 -2.17 11.59 9.25
CA THR A 85 -2.68 12.96 9.46
C THR A 85 -4.12 13.11 8.95
N VAL A 86 -4.84 11.99 8.80
CA VAL A 86 -6.21 12.01 8.23
C VAL A 86 -7.23 12.54 9.25
N LYS A 87 -7.01 12.29 10.54
CA LYS A 87 -7.91 12.71 11.63
C LYS A 87 -7.36 13.96 12.34
N GLY A 88 -7.47 15.11 11.68
CA GLY A 88 -7.04 16.42 12.21
C GLY A 88 -5.54 16.70 12.06
N ASN A 89 -5.04 17.71 12.79
CA ASN A 89 -3.68 18.25 12.60
C ASN A 89 -2.59 17.53 13.41
N LYS A 90 -2.96 16.72 14.40
CA LYS A 90 -1.99 15.95 15.21
C LYS A 90 -1.69 14.63 14.50
N PRO A 91 -0.42 14.31 14.21
CA PRO A 91 -0.07 13.03 13.61
C PRO A 91 -0.30 11.88 14.59
N ASP A 92 -0.85 10.78 14.07
CA ASP A 92 -1.08 9.54 14.80
C ASP A 92 -0.12 8.45 14.30
N PHE A 93 0.59 7.78 15.21
CA PHE A 93 1.62 6.78 14.89
C PHE A 93 1.24 5.34 15.24
N HIS A 94 -0.05 5.00 15.38
CA HIS A 94 -0.50 3.62 15.71
C HIS A 94 0.00 2.55 14.73
N LYS A 95 0.36 2.94 13.49
CA LYS A 95 0.91 2.04 12.48
C LYS A 95 2.42 1.82 12.60
N ALA A 96 3.12 2.60 13.42
CA ALA A 96 4.55 2.42 13.66
C ALA A 96 4.79 1.20 14.56
N MET A 97 5.79 0.38 14.21
CA MET A 97 6.20 -0.74 15.04
C MET A 97 6.73 -0.24 16.39
N LYS A 98 6.48 -0.98 17.48
CA LYS A 98 7.01 -0.68 18.82
C LYS A 98 8.53 -0.70 18.83
N THR A 99 9.15 0.14 19.67
CA THR A 99 10.60 0.42 19.70
C THR A 99 11.48 -0.83 19.68
N GLU A 100 11.23 -1.81 20.55
CA GLU A 100 12.05 -3.03 20.66
C GLU A 100 11.98 -3.88 19.40
N SER A 101 10.76 -4.13 18.89
CA SER A 101 10.56 -4.88 17.64
C SER A 101 11.11 -4.12 16.42
N ALA A 102 10.92 -2.81 16.39
CA ALA A 102 11.44 -1.95 15.33
C ALA A 102 12.97 -1.94 15.31
N LYS A 103 13.63 -1.92 16.49
CA LYS A 103 15.09 -2.00 16.60
C LYS A 103 15.61 -3.32 16.05
N MET A 104 14.98 -4.44 16.38
CA MET A 104 15.35 -5.76 15.85
C MET A 104 15.21 -5.81 14.33
N MET A 105 14.08 -5.34 13.79
CA MET A 105 13.84 -5.33 12.35
C MET A 105 14.75 -4.33 11.60
N TYR A 106 15.08 -3.20 12.22
CA TYR A 106 16.05 -2.24 11.69
C TYR A 106 17.45 -2.86 11.61
N GLN A 107 17.89 -3.56 12.65
CA GLN A 107 19.16 -4.28 12.63
C GLN A 107 19.17 -5.36 11.53
N GLN A 108 18.09 -6.11 11.38
CA GLN A 108 17.95 -7.07 10.28
C GLN A 108 18.07 -6.41 8.90
N PHE A 109 17.49 -5.21 8.73
CA PHE A 109 17.64 -4.42 7.52
C PHE A 109 19.10 -4.04 7.27
N MET A 110 19.80 -3.51 8.28
CA MET A 110 21.22 -3.13 8.17
C MET A 110 22.11 -4.34 7.85
N ASP A 111 21.89 -5.47 8.52
CA ASP A 111 22.66 -6.70 8.30
C ASP A 111 22.45 -7.25 6.87
N LYS A 112 21.21 -7.23 6.37
CA LYS A 112 20.89 -7.67 5.01
C LYS A 112 21.45 -6.70 3.96
N LEU A 113 21.39 -5.40 4.22
CA LEU A 113 21.97 -4.38 3.35
C LEU A 113 23.50 -4.54 3.26
N GLY A 114 24.17 -4.77 4.40
CA GLY A 114 25.60 -5.05 4.47
C GLY A 114 26.01 -6.33 3.74
N LYS A 115 25.21 -7.40 3.80
CA LYS A 115 25.46 -8.65 3.06
C LYS A 115 25.25 -8.50 1.55
N ALA A 116 24.28 -7.69 1.13
CA ALA A 116 23.94 -7.51 -0.28
C ALA A 116 24.85 -6.50 -1.02
N TYR A 117 25.58 -5.68 -0.26
CA TYR A 117 26.48 -4.65 -0.77
C TYR A 117 27.83 -4.67 -0.01
N ASP A 118 28.47 -3.52 0.16
CA ASP A 118 29.73 -3.34 0.88
C ASP A 118 29.44 -2.68 2.24
N PRO A 119 29.69 -3.38 3.37
CA PRO A 119 29.50 -2.81 4.71
C PRO A 119 30.28 -1.52 4.95
N SER A 120 31.44 -1.31 4.31
CA SER A 120 32.24 -0.10 4.48
C SER A 120 31.60 1.14 3.87
N LYS A 121 30.65 0.97 2.95
CA LYS A 121 29.91 2.03 2.26
C LYS A 121 28.58 2.37 2.93
N ILE A 122 28.24 1.67 4.01
CA ILE A 122 26.97 1.84 4.72
C ILE A 122 27.27 2.50 6.06
N GLN A 123 26.62 3.63 6.31
CA GLN A 123 26.64 4.35 7.56
C GLN A 123 25.26 4.29 8.21
N ASP A 124 25.26 4.25 9.53
CA ASP A 124 24.04 4.23 10.34
C ASP A 124 23.90 5.55 11.12
N GLY A 125 22.68 5.86 11.52
CA GLY A 125 22.41 6.76 12.62
C GLY A 125 22.53 6.05 13.97
N GLU A 126 21.94 6.66 14.99
CA GLU A 126 21.82 6.05 16.32
C GLU A 126 20.36 5.79 16.65
N PHE A 127 19.94 4.52 16.60
CA PHE A 127 18.53 4.15 16.74
C PHE A 127 17.96 4.62 18.09
N GLY A 128 16.88 5.40 18.04
CA GLY A 128 16.17 5.90 19.22
C GLY A 128 16.79 7.14 19.87
N ALA A 129 17.94 7.61 19.39
CA ALA A 129 18.51 8.88 19.83
C ALA A 129 17.84 10.08 19.12
N MET A 130 17.92 11.25 19.75
CA MET A 130 17.58 12.50 19.07
C MET A 130 18.74 12.88 18.15
N MET A 131 18.47 12.87 16.84
CA MET A 131 19.48 13.06 15.81
C MET A 131 19.25 14.39 15.07
N MET A 132 20.34 15.08 14.74
CA MET A 132 20.35 16.07 13.66
C MET A 132 20.88 15.40 12.39
N VAL A 133 20.09 15.43 11.32
CA VAL A 133 20.45 14.84 10.04
C VAL A 133 20.64 15.96 9.02
N ASP A 134 21.90 16.18 8.65
CA ASP A 134 22.27 17.14 7.61
C ASP A 134 22.21 16.46 6.25
N ILE A 135 21.41 17.00 5.34
CA ILE A 135 21.15 16.40 4.03
C ILE A 135 21.40 17.44 2.94
N SER A 136 22.47 17.25 2.16
CA SER A 136 22.73 18.05 0.96
C SER A 136 22.15 17.35 -0.27
N ASN A 137 20.85 17.54 -0.52
CA ASN A 137 20.14 16.86 -1.61
C ASN A 137 20.67 17.30 -3.00
N ASP A 138 20.99 16.34 -3.84
CA ASP A 138 21.57 16.53 -5.18
C ASP A 138 20.49 16.35 -6.26
N GLY A 139 19.96 17.46 -6.78
CA GLY A 139 18.91 17.48 -7.80
C GLY A 139 17.87 18.59 -7.60
N PRO A 140 17.00 18.53 -6.58
CA PRO A 140 16.86 17.44 -5.61
C PRO A 140 16.10 16.24 -6.18
N VAL A 141 16.53 15.02 -5.80
CA VAL A 141 15.84 13.76 -6.13
C VAL A 141 15.39 13.10 -4.83
N THR A 142 14.07 12.94 -4.67
CA THR A 142 13.46 12.32 -3.49
C THR A 142 12.41 11.31 -3.92
N LEU A 143 12.53 10.07 -3.47
CA LEU A 143 11.64 8.97 -3.81
C LEU A 143 11.01 8.39 -2.54
N GLN A 144 9.71 8.12 -2.62
CA GLN A 144 8.99 7.41 -1.57
C GLN A 144 8.82 5.95 -1.99
N LEU A 145 9.37 5.05 -1.18
CA LEU A 145 9.23 3.61 -1.38
C LEU A 145 8.29 3.06 -0.32
N ASP A 146 7.43 2.13 -0.72
CA ASP A 146 6.54 1.42 0.18
C ASP A 146 6.46 -0.04 -0.30
N SER A 147 6.92 -0.97 0.52
CA SER A 147 6.93 -2.41 0.18
C SER A 147 5.55 -2.98 -0.04
N ARG A 148 4.49 -2.29 0.42
CA ARG A 148 3.10 -2.76 0.35
C ARG A 148 2.28 -2.08 -0.74
N LYS A 149 2.79 -1.02 -1.38
CA LYS A 149 2.11 -0.41 -2.53
C LYS A 149 2.40 -1.24 -3.78
N PHE A 150 1.49 -2.17 -4.09
CA PHE A 150 1.37 -2.70 -5.44
C PHE A 150 0.71 -1.63 -6.32
N THR A 151 1.48 -0.99 -7.19
CA THR A 151 0.90 -0.23 -8.30
C THR A 151 0.28 -1.22 -9.27
N TYR A 152 -1.05 -1.19 -9.41
CA TYR A 152 -1.72 -1.85 -10.53
C TYR A 152 -1.19 -1.23 -11.81
N ASP A 153 -0.58 -2.04 -12.67
CA ASP A 153 -0.28 -1.65 -14.04
C ASP A 153 -1.61 -1.38 -14.74
N SER A 154 -1.77 -0.18 -15.31
CA SER A 154 -2.97 0.22 -16.06
C SER A 154 -3.26 -0.72 -17.24
N ASN A 155 -2.25 -1.46 -17.72
CA ASN A 155 -2.42 -2.52 -18.71
C ASN A 155 -3.25 -3.72 -18.19
N LEU A 156 -3.22 -3.99 -16.88
CA LEU A 156 -4.01 -5.09 -16.29
C LEU A 156 -5.50 -4.72 -16.21
N ILE A 157 -5.81 -3.44 -15.98
CA ILE A 157 -7.19 -2.92 -16.02
C ILE A 157 -7.74 -3.02 -17.44
N LEU A 158 -6.94 -2.70 -18.46
CA LEU A 158 -7.36 -2.82 -19.86
C LEU A 158 -7.54 -4.28 -20.30
N LEU A 159 -6.74 -5.22 -19.77
CA LEU A 159 -6.91 -6.66 -20.02
C LEU A 159 -8.22 -7.20 -19.42
N CYS A 160 -8.59 -6.74 -18.21
CA CYS A 160 -9.90 -7.07 -17.62
C CYS A 160 -11.06 -6.49 -18.43
N TYR A 161 -10.95 -5.25 -18.92
CA TYR A 161 -11.96 -4.66 -19.81
C TYR A 161 -12.07 -5.43 -21.15
N GLY A 162 -10.95 -5.81 -21.76
CA GLY A 162 -10.93 -6.58 -23.02
C GLY A 162 -11.48 -8.00 -22.90
N LEU A 163 -11.26 -8.66 -21.75
CA LEU A 163 -11.86 -9.98 -21.46
C LEU A 163 -13.37 -9.87 -21.22
N CYS A 164 -13.84 -8.81 -20.56
CA CYS A 164 -15.27 -8.56 -20.38
C CYS A 164 -16.00 -8.26 -21.70
N THR A 165 -15.37 -7.54 -22.64
CA THR A 165 -15.99 -7.28 -23.96
C THR A 165 -16.03 -8.51 -24.85
N ASN A 166 -15.04 -9.39 -24.79
CA ASN A 166 -15.04 -10.66 -25.54
C ASN A 166 -16.07 -11.67 -24.98
N TYR A 167 -16.32 -11.67 -23.67
CA TYR A 167 -17.38 -12.47 -23.06
C TYR A 167 -18.80 -11.98 -23.42
N ALA A 168 -18.96 -10.69 -23.73
CA ALA A 168 -20.23 -10.14 -24.19
C ALA A 168 -20.54 -10.49 -25.66
N SER A 169 -19.53 -10.80 -26.49
CA SER A 169 -19.73 -11.22 -27.89
C SER A 169 -20.02 -12.71 -28.06
N GLU A 170 -19.75 -13.55 -27.06
CA GLU A 170 -20.07 -14.99 -27.06
C GLU A 170 -21.32 -15.33 -26.21
N ALA A 171 -22.26 -14.39 -26.11
CA ALA A 171 -23.55 -14.58 -25.44
C ALA A 171 -24.55 -15.46 -26.25
N SER A 172 -24.09 -16.59 -26.79
CA SER A 172 -24.95 -17.70 -27.26
C SER A 172 -24.94 -18.90 -26.30
N ILE A 173 -24.20 -18.84 -25.18
CA ILE A 173 -24.22 -19.87 -24.12
C ILE A 173 -24.61 -19.24 -22.77
N GLN A 174 -25.80 -18.66 -22.70
CA GLN A 174 -26.43 -18.19 -21.46
C GLN A 174 -27.88 -18.72 -21.36
N LYS A 175 -28.05 -20.04 -21.46
CA LYS A 175 -29.31 -20.70 -21.09
C LYS A 175 -29.22 -21.79 -20.02
N SER A 176 -28.02 -22.15 -19.55
CA SER A 176 -27.88 -23.32 -18.66
C SER A 176 -27.43 -23.00 -17.23
N VAL A 177 -27.06 -21.76 -16.91
CA VAL A 177 -26.63 -21.38 -15.53
C VAL A 177 -27.70 -20.58 -14.78
N ALA A 178 -28.59 -19.88 -15.51
CA ALA A 178 -29.75 -19.18 -14.91
C ALA A 178 -30.84 -20.12 -14.36
N GLN A 179 -30.79 -21.41 -14.67
CA GLN A 179 -31.71 -22.42 -14.11
C GLN A 179 -31.19 -23.12 -12.84
N GLY A 180 -29.96 -22.83 -12.39
CA GLY A 180 -29.34 -23.49 -11.23
C GLY A 180 -29.37 -22.74 -9.90
N ILE A 181 -29.68 -21.42 -9.89
CA ILE A 181 -29.58 -20.59 -8.67
C ILE A 181 -30.90 -19.84 -8.40
N CYS A 182 -32.04 -20.47 -8.70
CA CYS A 182 -33.37 -19.96 -8.34
C CYS A 182 -34.07 -20.85 -7.29
N ALA A 183 -33.31 -21.55 -6.45
CA ALA A 183 -33.83 -22.48 -5.43
C ALA A 183 -33.53 -22.08 -3.98
N ALA A 184 -33.11 -20.84 -3.70
CA ALA A 184 -32.80 -20.43 -2.33
C ALA A 184 -33.12 -18.96 -2.01
N VAL A 185 -34.34 -18.49 -2.30
CA VAL A 185 -34.90 -17.33 -1.61
C VAL A 185 -36.42 -17.54 -1.46
N PRO A 186 -36.99 -17.57 -0.24
CA PRO A 186 -38.43 -17.60 -0.04
C PRO A 186 -39.06 -16.27 -0.47
N SER A 187 -40.22 -16.38 -1.08
CA SER A 187 -41.09 -15.32 -1.57
C SER A 187 -41.70 -14.45 -0.46
N SER A 188 -41.85 -13.15 -0.74
CA SER A 188 -43.06 -12.38 -0.41
C SER A 188 -43.04 -11.10 -1.27
N SER A 189 -43.71 -11.13 -2.43
CA SER A 189 -44.99 -10.43 -2.69
C SER A 189 -44.89 -8.91 -2.44
N SER A 190 -45.02 -8.02 -3.42
CA SER A 190 -46.13 -7.96 -4.36
C SER A 190 -46.02 -6.81 -5.38
N LYS A 191 -46.50 -7.11 -6.60
CA LYS A 191 -47.23 -6.28 -7.58
C LYS A 191 -46.55 -5.11 -8.32
N LEU A 192 -46.44 -5.39 -9.63
CA LEU A 192 -46.42 -4.51 -10.81
C LEU A 192 -47.31 -3.26 -10.69
N LEU A 193 -46.90 -2.17 -11.35
CA LEU A 193 -47.59 -1.61 -12.53
C LEU A 193 -46.67 -0.62 -13.28
N ALA A 194 -46.68 -0.68 -14.62
CA ALA A 194 -46.10 0.30 -15.54
C ALA A 194 -46.90 1.63 -15.51
N PRO A 195 -46.39 2.76 -16.05
CA PRO A 195 -46.56 2.99 -17.49
C PRO A 195 -45.47 3.85 -18.18
N SER A 196 -45.72 4.01 -19.46
CA SER A 196 -45.06 4.69 -20.57
C SER A 196 -44.83 6.22 -20.47
N SER A 197 -43.90 6.66 -21.32
CA SER A 197 -43.89 7.88 -22.15
C SER A 197 -43.78 9.28 -21.52
N THR A 198 -42.72 9.96 -21.96
CA THR A 198 -42.62 11.38 -22.36
C THR A 198 -42.80 12.51 -21.32
N SER A 199 -41.84 13.44 -21.40
CA SER A 199 -41.95 14.90 -21.17
C SER A 199 -41.38 15.45 -19.85
N LYS A 200 -40.23 16.14 -19.99
CA LYS A 200 -39.97 17.54 -19.60
C LYS A 200 -40.45 18.07 -18.22
N VAL A 201 -39.46 18.64 -17.50
CA VAL A 201 -39.46 19.94 -16.79
C VAL A 201 -39.40 19.94 -15.24
N ASN A 202 -38.31 20.59 -14.78
CA ASN A 202 -38.00 21.42 -13.60
C ASN A 202 -38.59 21.19 -12.19
N VAL A 203 -37.62 21.22 -11.25
CA VAL A 203 -37.49 22.09 -10.05
C VAL A 203 -38.71 22.19 -9.11
N ALA A 204 -38.54 21.72 -7.87
CA ALA A 204 -38.62 22.55 -6.65
C ALA A 204 -38.54 21.70 -5.36
N SER A 205 -37.66 22.15 -4.45
CA SER A 205 -37.72 22.23 -2.97
C SER A 205 -38.68 21.41 -2.10
N ILE A 206 -38.24 21.25 -0.82
CA ILE A 206 -38.97 21.09 0.48
C ILE A 206 -38.63 19.73 1.14
N THR A 207 -37.59 19.66 1.99
CA THR A 207 -37.54 19.81 3.47
C THR A 207 -38.30 18.78 4.31
N ALA A 208 -37.52 18.19 5.24
CA ALA A 208 -37.83 17.75 6.61
C ALA A 208 -38.77 16.55 6.83
N SER A 209 -38.26 15.48 7.46
CA SER A 209 -38.28 15.29 8.93
C SER A 209 -38.08 13.79 9.29
N SER A 210 -37.26 13.53 10.31
CA SER A 210 -37.15 12.24 11.01
C SER A 210 -38.42 11.97 11.85
N PRO A 211 -38.70 10.75 12.38
CA PRO A 211 -37.97 10.28 13.56
C PRO A 211 -37.88 8.74 13.81
N SER A 212 -36.82 8.37 14.55
CA SER A 212 -36.75 7.50 15.75
C SER A 212 -37.21 6.02 15.80
N ASN A 213 -36.40 5.28 16.60
CA ASN A 213 -36.66 4.05 17.40
C ASN A 213 -36.46 2.69 16.72
N SER A 214 -36.03 1.60 17.38
CA SER A 214 -35.13 1.24 18.51
C SER A 214 -35.46 -0.23 18.82
N ALA A 215 -34.46 -1.12 18.96
CA ALA A 215 -34.44 -2.47 19.61
C ALA A 215 -33.40 -3.33 18.86
N THR A 216 -32.26 -3.80 19.39
CA THR A 216 -31.92 -4.64 20.57
C THR A 216 -32.57 -6.02 20.57
N THR A 217 -31.80 -7.08 20.23
CA THR A 217 -31.84 -8.43 20.87
C THR A 217 -30.56 -9.22 20.48
N SER A 218 -30.11 -10.05 21.40
CA SER A 218 -28.80 -10.72 21.54
C SER A 218 -28.90 -12.26 21.55
N LEU A 219 -27.72 -12.94 21.63
CA LEU A 219 -27.42 -14.38 21.87
C LEU A 219 -27.42 -15.31 20.63
N SER A 220 -26.58 -16.34 20.47
CA SER A 220 -25.46 -16.93 21.26
C SER A 220 -24.70 -17.98 20.42
N HIS A 221 -23.53 -18.40 20.92
CA HIS A 221 -22.51 -19.36 20.43
C HIS A 221 -22.94 -20.66 19.72
N VAL A 222 -22.09 -21.10 18.76
CA VAL A 222 -21.62 -22.51 18.63
C VAL A 222 -20.13 -22.53 18.24
N LYS A 223 -19.33 -23.29 18.99
CA LYS A 223 -17.93 -23.67 18.71
C LYS A 223 -17.92 -25.11 18.22
N GLN A 224 -17.13 -25.44 17.19
CA GLN A 224 -16.34 -26.67 17.16
C GLN A 224 -15.19 -26.57 16.16
N ASN A 225 -14.01 -27.01 16.62
CA ASN A 225 -12.75 -27.09 15.91
C ASN A 225 -12.70 -28.36 15.04
N ASN A 226 -11.97 -28.32 13.92
CA ASN A 226 -10.88 -29.29 13.67
C ASN A 226 -9.95 -28.80 12.56
N GLU A 227 -8.66 -29.06 12.77
CA GLU A 227 -7.54 -28.79 11.88
C GLU A 227 -7.54 -29.69 10.64
N LEU A 228 -7.11 -29.17 9.49
CA LEU A 228 -6.19 -29.85 8.57
C LEU A 228 -5.55 -28.84 7.61
N SER A 229 -4.32 -29.17 7.21
CA SER A 229 -3.28 -28.28 6.69
C SER A 229 -3.40 -27.89 5.20
N SER A 230 -2.57 -26.89 4.86
CA SER A 230 -1.88 -26.70 3.57
C SER A 230 -2.66 -26.31 2.30
N ALA A 231 -2.14 -25.21 1.71
CA ALA A 231 -2.25 -24.77 0.31
C ALA A 231 -3.60 -24.22 -0.20
N ASN A 232 -3.49 -23.13 -0.95
CA ASN A 232 -4.53 -22.43 -1.73
C ASN A 232 -5.70 -21.82 -0.93
N ARG A 233 -5.60 -20.52 -0.63
CA ARG A 233 -6.78 -19.65 -0.61
C ARG A 233 -6.79 -18.79 -1.86
N LEU A 234 -7.40 -19.37 -2.89
CA LEU A 234 -8.18 -18.68 -3.89
C LEU A 234 -9.06 -17.63 -3.19
N TYR A 235 -8.94 -16.36 -3.60
CA TYR A 235 -9.88 -15.34 -3.16
C TYR A 235 -11.31 -15.74 -3.57
N PRO A 236 -12.33 -15.51 -2.72
CA PRO A 236 -13.67 -15.96 -3.02
C PRO A 236 -14.19 -15.20 -4.25
N ALA A 237 -14.79 -15.92 -5.19
CA ALA A 237 -15.38 -15.40 -6.42
C ALA A 237 -16.32 -14.19 -6.21
N GLY A 238 -16.81 -13.96 -4.99
CA GLY A 238 -17.60 -12.78 -4.63
C GLY A 238 -16.86 -11.44 -4.71
N ALA A 239 -15.52 -11.40 -4.59
CA ALA A 239 -14.77 -10.14 -4.66
C ALA A 239 -14.73 -9.55 -6.09
N LEU A 240 -14.72 -10.42 -7.12
CA LEU A 240 -14.83 -9.98 -8.52
C LEU A 240 -16.24 -9.46 -8.85
N VAL A 241 -17.28 -10.11 -8.29
CA VAL A 241 -18.68 -9.72 -8.51
C VAL A 241 -18.98 -8.35 -7.93
N ILE A 242 -18.40 -8.00 -6.78
CA ILE A 242 -18.56 -6.68 -6.16
C ILE A 242 -17.93 -5.56 -7.01
N ILE A 243 -16.81 -5.83 -7.70
CA ILE A 243 -16.17 -4.85 -8.59
C ILE A 243 -17.04 -4.60 -9.83
N CYS A 244 -17.64 -5.64 -10.42
CA CYS A 244 -18.56 -5.44 -11.55
C CYS A 244 -19.83 -4.68 -11.16
N ILE A 245 -20.43 -4.98 -10.01
CA ILE A 245 -21.67 -4.32 -9.55
C ILE A 245 -21.42 -2.84 -9.22
N ILE A 246 -20.25 -2.47 -8.68
CA ILE A 246 -19.91 -1.06 -8.38
C ILE A 246 -19.69 -0.25 -9.67
N ILE A 247 -19.21 -0.88 -10.75
CA ILE A 247 -19.02 -0.21 -12.04
C ILE A 247 -20.38 0.05 -12.74
N ASP A 248 -21.33 -0.88 -12.65
CA ASP A 248 -22.67 -0.69 -13.23
C ASP A 248 -23.52 0.33 -12.45
N LEU A 249 -23.35 0.43 -11.12
CA LEU A 249 -24.06 1.43 -10.29
C LEU A 249 -23.58 2.87 -10.49
N PHE A 250 -22.44 3.10 -11.14
CA PHE A 250 -21.91 4.42 -11.44
C PHE A 250 -22.20 4.91 -12.87
N GLN A 251 -23.01 4.16 -13.64
CA GLN A 251 -23.44 4.51 -15.01
C GLN A 251 -24.96 4.80 -15.13
N LEU A 252 -25.63 5.22 -14.05
CA LEU A 252 -27.01 5.73 -14.06
C LEU A 252 -27.09 7.18 -13.60
#